data_AF-A0A1S3CFT8-F1
#
_entry.id   AF-A0A1S3CFT8-F1
#
_cell.length_a   1.000
_cell.length_b   1.000
_cell.length_c   1.000
_cell.angle_alpha   90.00
_cell.angle_beta   90.00
_cell.angle_gamma   90.00
#
_symmetry.space_group_name_H-M   'P 1'
#
loop_
_entity.id
_entity.type
_entity.pdbx_description
1 polymer ?
#
loop_
_entity_poly.entity_id
_entity_poly.type
_entity_poly.pdbx_seq_one_letter_code
_entity_poly.pdbx_strand_id
1 'polypeptide(L)'
;MFILILLLFFFTIFAFVITNKVAGKVLLNRGYKEYRLGDYSNWLQNRVKNNKDWNRIRNCLVDSKVCAEFNQKIASETIAQCYQEQLSSIQFGCCKPEDECNFTYKALTQWEKSANVSSFSNPNCGLWDNRLEKLCFDCESCKGGVLDNLKRNRKAGIQEGKDAIVEEGGIAALVEAIEDGSVKGKEFAVLTLLQLCVESVRNRGLLVNEGGISPLVALSQTGSVRAKHKVETLLGYLR
;
A
#
# COMPACT_ATOMS: atom_id res chain seq x y z
N MET A 1 -25.50 -25.75 -24.64
CA MET A 1 -25.08 -25.79 -23.21
C MET A 1 -23.56 -25.88 -23.03
N PHE A 2 -22.86 -26.75 -23.76
CA PHE A 2 -21.39 -26.90 -23.65
C PHE A 2 -20.60 -25.59 -23.92
N ILE A 3 -21.01 -24.81 -24.94
CA ILE A 3 -20.35 -23.54 -25.30
C ILE A 3 -20.47 -22.49 -24.18
N LEU A 4 -21.62 -22.41 -23.50
CA LEU A 4 -21.84 -21.49 -22.37
C LEU A 4 -20.94 -21.84 -21.17
N ILE A 5 -20.72 -23.13 -20.92
CA ILE A 5 -19.83 -23.60 -19.85
C ILE A 5 -18.38 -23.22 -20.16
N LEU A 6 -17.94 -23.38 -21.42
CA LEU A 6 -16.60 -22.98 -21.83
C LEU A 6 -16.39 -21.46 -21.69
N LEU A 7 -17.36 -20.64 -22.10
CA LEU A 7 -17.27 -19.18 -21.96
C LEU A 7 -17.19 -18.75 -20.50
N LEU A 8 -17.98 -19.35 -19.62
CA LEU A 8 -17.91 -19.07 -18.18
C LEU A 8 -16.56 -19.48 -17.58
N PHE A 9 -16.02 -20.63 -17.99
CA PHE A 9 -14.71 -21.10 -17.52
C PHE A 9 -13.55 -20.20 -17.97
N PHE A 10 -13.57 -19.72 -19.22
CA PHE A 10 -12.59 -18.73 -19.68
C PHE A 10 -12.75 -17.39 -18.96
N PHE A 11 -13.98 -16.95 -18.71
CA PHE A 11 -14.25 -15.73 -17.98
C PHE A 11 -13.76 -15.80 -16.53
N THR A 12 -13.94 -16.93 -15.84
CA THR A 12 -13.43 -17.08 -14.46
C THR A 12 -11.91 -17.13 -14.43
N ILE A 13 -11.25 -17.81 -15.37
CA ILE A 13 -9.78 -17.79 -15.48
C ILE A 13 -9.28 -16.37 -15.76
N PHE A 14 -9.89 -15.68 -16.71
CA PHE A 14 -9.52 -14.32 -17.08
C PHE A 14 -9.74 -13.34 -15.92
N ALA A 15 -10.89 -13.42 -15.26
CA ALA A 15 -11.19 -12.65 -14.06
C ALA A 15 -10.16 -12.94 -12.97
N PHE A 16 -9.85 -14.22 -12.71
CA PHE A 16 -8.87 -14.62 -11.71
C PHE A 16 -7.46 -14.10 -12.03
N VAL A 17 -7.02 -14.14 -13.30
CA VAL A 17 -5.70 -13.62 -13.73
C VAL A 17 -5.62 -12.10 -13.58
N ILE A 18 -6.72 -11.38 -13.81
CA ILE A 18 -6.76 -9.92 -13.69
C ILE A 18 -6.89 -9.46 -12.24
N THR A 19 -7.72 -10.15 -11.44
CA THR A 19 -7.91 -9.84 -10.02
C THR A 19 -6.72 -10.32 -9.18
N ASN A 20 -6.08 -11.42 -9.57
CA ASN A 20 -4.83 -11.90 -9.00
C ASN A 20 -3.64 -11.57 -9.92
N LYS A 21 -3.39 -10.28 -10.16
CA LYS A 21 -1.99 -9.85 -10.17
C LYS A 21 -1.46 -10.04 -8.76
N VAL A 22 -1.02 -11.27 -8.50
CA VAL A 22 -0.43 -11.77 -7.24
C VAL A 22 0.68 -10.82 -6.80
N ALA A 23 0.31 -9.86 -5.95
CA ALA A 23 1.23 -8.99 -5.26
C ALA A 23 1.70 -9.71 -3.99
N GLY A 24 2.69 -10.58 -4.17
CA GLY A 24 3.41 -11.28 -3.11
C GLY A 24 3.13 -12.78 -3.08
N LYS A 25 4.17 -13.58 -3.29
CA LYS A 25 4.18 -14.97 -2.82
C LYS A 25 4.07 -14.94 -1.30
N VAL A 26 2.90 -15.30 -0.76
CA VAL A 26 2.86 -15.81 0.61
C VAL A 26 3.54 -17.17 0.53
N LEU A 27 4.79 -17.25 0.98
CA LEU A 27 5.47 -18.54 1.10
C LEU A 27 4.63 -19.38 2.07
N LEU A 28 3.99 -20.43 1.55
CA LEU A 28 3.24 -21.40 2.34
C LEU A 28 4.09 -21.83 3.55
N ASN A 29 3.50 -21.73 4.74
CA ASN A 29 4.06 -21.98 6.10
C ASN A 29 4.75 -20.85 6.86
N ARG A 30 4.89 -19.64 6.31
CA ARG A 30 5.45 -18.51 7.09
C ARG A 30 4.44 -17.37 7.12
N GLY A 31 3.86 -17.07 8.28
CA GLY A 31 2.74 -16.13 8.46
C GLY A 31 3.03 -14.65 8.18
N TYR A 32 3.97 -14.30 7.28
CA TYR A 32 4.37 -12.94 6.95
C TYR A 32 4.57 -12.73 5.45
N LYS A 33 4.52 -11.46 5.02
CA LYS A 33 4.75 -11.05 3.62
C LYS A 33 6.20 -10.66 3.42
N GLU A 34 6.87 -11.28 2.45
CA GLU A 34 8.17 -10.83 1.97
C GLU A 34 7.99 -9.65 1.02
N TYR A 35 8.80 -8.60 1.20
CA TYR A 35 8.75 -7.40 0.36
C TYR A 35 9.82 -7.49 -0.71
N ARG A 36 9.43 -7.57 -1.98
CA ARG A 36 10.38 -7.59 -3.10
C ARG A 36 10.26 -6.30 -3.90
N LEU A 37 11.39 -5.68 -4.23
CA LEU A 37 11.39 -4.43 -4.98
C LEU A 37 10.68 -4.58 -6.35
N GLY A 38 10.80 -5.75 -6.97
CA GLY A 38 10.14 -6.11 -8.23
C GLY A 38 8.61 -6.10 -8.19
N ASP A 39 7.98 -6.19 -7.01
CA ASP A 39 6.52 -6.22 -6.88
C ASP A 39 5.86 -4.84 -7.10
N TYR A 40 6.66 -3.77 -7.14
CA TYR A 40 6.18 -2.39 -7.26
C TYR A 40 6.29 -1.86 -8.69
N SER A 41 5.52 -0.82 -9.02
CA SER A 41 5.62 -0.17 -10.34
C SER A 41 7.01 0.43 -10.57
N ASN A 42 7.47 0.46 -11.83
CA ASN A 42 8.76 1.04 -12.20
C ASN A 42 8.93 2.48 -11.68
N TRP A 43 7.85 3.26 -11.67
CA TRP A 43 7.86 4.62 -11.11
C TRP A 43 8.24 4.64 -9.63
N LEU A 44 7.70 3.73 -8.81
CA LEU A 44 8.02 3.62 -7.38
C LEU A 44 9.45 3.09 -7.20
N GLN A 45 9.83 2.06 -7.96
CA GLN A 45 11.17 1.49 -7.89
C GLN A 45 12.25 2.56 -8.12
N ASN A 46 12.04 3.48 -9.07
CA ASN A 46 12.99 4.54 -9.39
C ASN A 46 13.25 5.52 -8.24
N ARG A 47 12.35 5.59 -7.24
CA ARG A 47 12.54 6.43 -6.04
C ARG A 47 13.56 5.87 -5.06
N VAL A 48 13.80 4.55 -5.10
CA VAL A 48 14.72 3.85 -4.17
C VAL A 48 15.92 3.21 -4.88
N LYS A 49 15.93 3.20 -6.22
CA LYS A 49 17.06 2.72 -7.03
C LYS A 49 18.21 3.75 -7.16
N ASN A 50 17.91 5.05 -7.07
CA ASN A 50 18.95 6.08 -7.14
C ASN A 50 19.82 6.05 -5.88
N ASN A 51 21.14 5.86 -6.02
CA ASN A 51 22.06 5.76 -4.88
C ASN A 51 22.07 7.00 -3.99
N LYS A 52 21.96 8.21 -4.55
CA LYS A 52 21.97 9.46 -3.76
C LYS A 52 20.71 9.57 -2.92
N ASP A 53 19.55 9.28 -3.51
CA ASP A 53 18.27 9.33 -2.82
C ASP A 53 18.18 8.20 -1.79
N TRP A 54 18.63 7.00 -2.15
CA TRP A 54 18.67 5.86 -1.24
C TRP A 54 19.58 6.11 -0.05
N ASN A 55 20.78 6.67 -0.24
CA ASN A 55 21.67 6.98 0.87
C ASN A 55 21.01 7.93 1.90
N ARG A 56 20.19 8.89 1.44
CA ARG A 56 19.43 9.77 2.34
C ARG A 56 18.39 8.99 3.13
N ILE A 57 17.59 8.18 2.44
CA ILE A 57 16.56 7.34 3.07
C ILE A 57 17.20 6.37 4.06
N ARG A 58 18.25 5.66 3.64
CA ARG A 58 19.02 4.71 4.42
C ARG A 58 19.57 5.33 5.70
N ASN A 59 20.19 6.50 5.62
CA ASN A 59 20.70 7.18 6.80
C ASN A 59 19.56 7.51 7.78
N CYS A 60 18.41 7.99 7.30
CA CYS A 60 17.24 8.19 8.16
C CYS A 60 16.75 6.89 8.81
N LEU A 61 16.80 5.75 8.11
CA LEU A 61 16.41 4.44 8.67
C LEU A 61 17.36 3.97 9.77
N VAL A 62 18.67 4.22 9.61
CA VAL A 62 19.69 3.93 10.63
C VAL A 62 19.49 4.86 11.84
N ASP A 63 19.36 6.16 11.61
CA ASP A 63 19.26 7.19 12.66
C ASP A 63 17.97 7.07 13.47
N SER A 64 16.86 6.69 12.82
CA SER A 64 15.57 6.47 13.47
C SER A 64 15.51 5.17 14.30
N LYS A 65 16.58 4.36 14.30
CA LYS A 65 16.70 3.16 15.13
C LYS A 65 15.57 2.15 14.95
N VAL A 66 15.00 2.06 13.73
CA VAL A 66 13.87 1.18 13.40
C VAL A 66 14.13 -0.29 13.75
N CYS A 67 15.39 -0.72 13.65
CA CYS A 67 15.82 -2.08 14.01
C CYS A 67 16.35 -2.23 15.45
N ALA A 68 16.54 -1.14 16.20
CA ALA A 68 17.04 -1.21 17.56
C ALA A 68 15.92 -1.56 18.56
N GLU A 69 14.72 -0.98 18.37
CA GLU A 69 13.54 -1.33 19.17
C GLU A 69 13.12 -2.80 18.96
N PHE A 70 13.36 -3.31 17.73
CA PHE A 70 13.15 -4.71 17.37
C PHE A 70 13.97 -5.67 18.26
N ASN A 71 15.15 -5.26 18.75
CA ASN A 71 15.97 -6.09 19.63
C ASN A 71 15.51 -6.13 21.10
N GLN A 72 14.77 -5.12 21.57
CA GLN A 72 14.32 -5.06 22.96
C GLN A 72 12.96 -5.71 23.18
N LYS A 73 12.11 -5.76 22.15
CA LYS A 73 10.69 -6.12 22.32
C LYS A 73 10.41 -7.63 22.41
N ILE A 74 11.34 -8.51 22.05
CA ILE A 74 11.10 -9.96 22.00
C ILE A 74 12.37 -10.72 22.42
N ALA A 75 12.74 -10.61 23.69
CA ALA A 75 13.88 -11.36 24.26
C ALA A 75 13.54 -12.83 24.61
N SER A 76 12.31 -13.32 24.38
CA SER A 76 11.86 -14.59 24.97
C SER A 76 10.87 -15.43 24.16
N GLU A 77 10.79 -15.35 22.83
CA GLU A 77 9.85 -16.19 22.06
C GLU A 77 10.38 -16.70 20.71
N THR A 78 9.79 -17.80 20.24
CA THR A 78 10.17 -18.49 19.00
C THR A 78 9.96 -17.64 17.75
N ILE A 79 10.72 -17.92 16.68
CA ILE A 79 10.62 -17.26 15.37
C ILE A 79 9.16 -17.13 14.89
N ALA A 80 8.32 -18.14 15.16
CA ALA A 80 6.91 -18.18 14.76
C ALA A 80 6.03 -17.15 15.48
N GLN A 81 6.31 -16.84 16.75
CA GLN A 81 5.57 -15.84 17.53
C GLN A 81 5.96 -14.41 17.13
N CYS A 82 7.24 -14.17 16.85
CA CYS A 82 7.72 -12.89 16.33
C CYS A 82 7.05 -12.52 14.99
N TYR A 83 6.73 -13.51 14.16
CA TYR A 83 6.04 -13.31 12.88
C TYR A 83 4.55 -13.02 13.01
N GLN A 84 3.95 -13.20 14.20
CA GLN A 84 2.55 -12.88 14.45
C GLN A 84 2.34 -11.49 15.07
N GLU A 85 3.38 -10.87 15.62
CA GLU A 85 3.31 -9.46 16.01
C GLU A 85 3.30 -8.57 14.75
N GLN A 86 2.49 -7.50 14.77
CA GLN A 86 2.29 -6.56 13.65
C GLN A 86 3.54 -5.71 13.37
N LEU A 87 4.59 -6.36 12.87
CA LEU A 87 5.83 -5.70 12.48
C LEU A 87 5.60 -4.85 11.23
N SER A 88 6.24 -3.68 11.21
CA SER A 88 6.19 -2.79 10.06
C SER A 88 6.91 -3.39 8.86
N SER A 89 6.50 -2.98 7.65
CA SER A 89 7.12 -3.42 6.41
C SER A 89 8.63 -3.12 6.35
N ILE A 90 9.06 -2.04 6.99
CA ILE A 90 10.48 -1.66 7.08
C ILE A 90 11.24 -2.60 8.02
N GLN A 91 10.67 -2.95 9.17
CA GLN A 91 11.31 -3.89 10.10
C GLN A 91 11.55 -5.25 9.43
N PHE A 92 10.54 -5.76 8.72
CA PHE A 92 10.68 -7.01 7.98
C PHE A 92 11.65 -6.96 6.81
N GLY A 93 11.71 -5.83 6.10
CA GLY A 93 12.59 -5.67 4.94
C GLY A 93 14.04 -5.37 5.29
N CYS A 94 14.30 -4.64 6.39
CA CYS A 94 15.62 -4.06 6.67
C CYS A 94 16.36 -4.76 7.82
N CYS A 95 15.64 -5.34 8.79
CA CYS A 95 16.23 -5.84 10.04
C CYS A 95 16.56 -7.33 10.03
N LYS A 96 16.27 -8.05 8.94
CA LYS A 96 16.62 -9.47 8.75
C LYS A 96 17.14 -9.71 7.33
N PRO A 97 17.92 -10.78 7.08
CA PRO A 97 18.31 -11.19 5.74
C PRO A 97 17.12 -11.70 4.92
N GLU A 98 17.33 -11.78 3.60
CA GLU A 98 16.38 -12.39 2.67
C GLU A 98 16.29 -13.90 2.91
N ASP A 99 15.08 -14.46 2.81
CA ASP A 99 14.85 -15.86 3.19
C ASP A 99 15.60 -16.84 2.27
N GLU A 100 15.84 -16.43 1.02
CA GLU A 100 16.59 -17.18 0.02
C GLU A 100 18.08 -17.35 0.38
N CYS A 101 18.60 -16.59 1.34
CA CYS A 101 19.99 -16.70 1.81
C CYS A 101 20.25 -17.93 2.71
N ASN A 102 19.19 -18.55 3.25
CA ASN A 102 19.28 -19.73 4.14
C ASN A 102 20.25 -19.56 5.32
N PHE A 103 20.32 -18.36 5.90
CA PHE A 103 21.12 -18.12 7.11
C PHE A 103 20.49 -18.74 8.35
N THR A 104 21.31 -19.14 9.31
CA THR A 104 20.84 -19.72 10.57
C THR A 104 20.45 -18.61 11.53
N TYR A 105 19.20 -18.61 11.99
CA TYR A 105 18.70 -17.66 12.98
C TYR A 105 19.41 -17.87 14.33
N LYS A 106 19.89 -16.78 14.93
CA LYS A 106 20.35 -16.77 16.33
C LYS A 106 19.49 -15.83 17.16
N ALA A 107 19.29 -14.63 16.64
CA ALA A 107 18.39 -13.63 17.20
C ALA A 107 17.84 -12.75 16.07
N LEU A 108 16.95 -11.82 16.43
CA LEU A 108 16.19 -10.96 15.51
C LEU A 108 17.07 -10.27 14.45
N THR A 109 18.12 -9.58 14.89
CA THR A 109 19.12 -8.97 13.99
C THR A 109 20.43 -9.75 13.93
N GLN A 110 20.46 -11.00 14.39
CA GLN A 110 21.68 -11.83 14.42
C GLN A 110 21.49 -13.15 13.68
N TRP A 111 22.23 -13.29 12.58
CA TRP A 111 22.15 -14.43 11.69
C TRP A 111 23.54 -14.95 11.37
N GLU A 112 23.70 -16.27 11.34
CA GLU A 112 24.96 -16.95 11.01
C GLU A 112 24.95 -17.35 9.53
N LYS A 113 26.00 -16.94 8.79
CA LYS A 113 26.17 -17.28 7.37
C LYS A 113 26.53 -18.76 7.24
N SER A 114 25.97 -19.43 6.25
CA SER A 114 26.34 -20.83 5.96
C SER A 114 27.80 -20.90 5.51
N ALA A 115 28.63 -21.63 6.25
CA ALA A 115 30.07 -21.76 6.01
C ALA A 115 30.42 -22.36 4.63
N ASN A 116 29.46 -23.01 3.96
CA ASN A 116 29.68 -23.71 2.69
C ASN A 116 29.38 -22.85 1.44
N VAL A 117 29.06 -21.56 1.60
CA VAL A 117 28.65 -20.70 0.47
C VAL A 117 29.69 -19.60 0.24
N SER A 118 30.60 -19.85 -0.70
CA SER A 118 31.60 -18.88 -1.16
C SER A 118 31.02 -17.85 -2.15
N SER A 119 29.90 -18.17 -2.81
CA SER A 119 29.14 -17.25 -3.65
C SER A 119 27.63 -17.47 -3.50
N PHE A 120 26.90 -16.39 -3.22
CA PHE A 120 25.44 -16.42 -3.15
C PHE A 120 24.84 -16.22 -4.55
N SER A 121 23.84 -17.03 -4.91
CA SER A 121 23.05 -16.81 -6.14
C SER A 121 22.32 -15.46 -6.12
N ASN A 122 21.99 -14.97 -4.93
CA ASN A 122 21.37 -13.68 -4.71
C ASN A 122 22.43 -12.68 -4.19
N PRO A 123 22.77 -11.63 -4.95
CA PRO A 123 23.75 -10.62 -4.54
C PRO A 123 23.42 -9.94 -3.21
N ASN A 124 22.14 -9.87 -2.83
CA ASN A 124 21.70 -9.23 -1.59
C ASN A 124 22.19 -9.97 -0.33
N CYS A 125 22.41 -11.29 -0.42
CA CYS A 125 22.96 -12.06 0.71
C CYS A 125 24.38 -11.61 1.10
N GLY A 126 25.14 -11.06 0.14
CA GLY A 126 26.44 -10.45 0.39
C GLY A 126 26.36 -9.08 1.09
N LEU A 127 25.23 -8.38 0.98
CA LEU A 127 25.01 -7.07 1.59
C LEU A 127 24.71 -7.14 3.08
N TRP A 128 24.12 -8.26 3.55
CA TRP A 128 23.78 -8.49 4.95
C TRP A 128 25.00 -8.52 5.90
N ASP A 129 24.84 -7.88 7.06
CA ASP A 129 25.82 -7.79 8.14
C ASP A 129 25.12 -7.69 9.51
N ASN A 130 25.65 -8.30 10.56
CA ASN A 130 25.03 -8.26 11.90
C ASN A 130 25.25 -6.92 12.64
N ARG A 131 26.02 -5.99 12.07
CA ARG A 131 26.17 -4.63 12.61
C ARG A 131 24.88 -3.84 12.44
N LEU A 132 24.41 -3.23 13.54
CA LEU A 132 23.15 -2.46 13.59
C LEU A 132 23.09 -1.29 12.61
N GLU A 133 24.23 -0.72 12.22
CA GLU A 133 24.31 0.38 11.25
C GLU A 133 24.24 -0.08 9.79
N LYS A 134 24.36 -1.39 9.55
CA LYS A 134 24.44 -1.96 8.19
C LYS A 134 23.29 -2.90 7.87
N LEU A 135 23.03 -3.92 8.71
CA LEU A 135 21.93 -4.89 8.56
C LEU A 135 21.63 -5.25 7.09
N CYS A 136 20.36 -5.25 6.67
CA CYS A 136 19.96 -5.35 5.27
C CYS A 136 19.57 -3.99 4.68
N PHE A 137 20.10 -2.87 5.22
CA PHE A 137 19.68 -1.53 4.80
C PHE A 137 20.00 -1.20 3.34
N ASP A 138 20.80 -2.00 2.64
CA ASP A 138 21.05 -1.85 1.20
C ASP A 138 20.44 -2.96 0.33
N CYS A 139 19.74 -3.92 0.95
CA CYS A 139 19.06 -5.02 0.26
C CYS A 139 17.81 -4.56 -0.50
N GLU A 140 17.39 -5.31 -1.52
CA GLU A 140 16.14 -5.04 -2.23
C GLU A 140 14.91 -5.25 -1.35
N SER A 141 14.98 -6.19 -0.40
CA SER A 141 13.97 -6.38 0.64
C SER A 141 13.70 -5.12 1.45
N CYS A 142 14.74 -4.40 1.87
CA CYS A 142 14.60 -3.14 2.61
C CYS A 142 13.98 -2.04 1.75
N LYS A 143 14.43 -1.90 0.49
CA LYS A 143 13.83 -0.98 -0.50
C LYS A 143 12.35 -1.29 -0.71
N GLY A 144 12.00 -2.57 -0.82
CA GLY A 144 10.61 -3.03 -0.92
C GLY A 144 9.78 -2.70 0.32
N GLY A 145 10.34 -2.87 1.52
CA GLY A 145 9.70 -2.52 2.78
C GLY A 145 9.41 -1.02 2.91
N VAL A 146 10.35 -0.17 2.48
CA VAL A 146 10.16 1.29 2.41
C VAL A 146 9.04 1.67 1.45
N LEU A 147 9.01 1.07 0.25
CA LEU A 147 7.95 1.35 -0.72
C LEU A 147 6.56 0.93 -0.21
N ASP A 148 6.47 -0.19 0.51
CA ASP A 148 5.21 -0.60 1.16
C ASP A 148 4.79 0.39 2.24
N ASN A 149 5.72 0.80 3.09
CA ASN A 149 5.46 1.75 4.17
C ASN A 149 4.98 3.10 3.62
N LEU A 150 5.64 3.62 2.57
CA LEU A 150 5.20 4.83 1.86
C LEU A 150 3.80 4.66 1.26
N LYS A 151 3.48 3.49 0.69
CA LYS A 151 2.16 3.20 0.15
C LYS A 151 1.08 3.16 1.23
N ARG A 152 1.38 2.59 2.41
CA ARG A 152 0.47 2.54 3.55
C ARG A 152 0.28 3.91 4.19
N ASN A 153 1.35 4.63 4.48
CA ASN A 153 1.28 5.97 5.08
C ASN A 153 0.52 6.95 4.17
N ARG A 154 0.71 6.85 2.84
CA ARG A 154 -0.09 7.64 1.89
C ARG A 154 -1.58 7.33 2.02
N LYS A 155 -1.96 6.06 2.17
CA LYS A 155 -3.37 5.68 2.35
C LYS A 155 -3.91 6.18 3.68
N ALA A 156 -3.15 6.03 4.77
CA ALA A 156 -3.53 6.51 6.09
C ALA A 156 -3.73 8.04 6.10
N GLY A 157 -2.76 8.81 5.59
CA GLY A 157 -2.90 10.27 5.49
C GLY A 157 -4.02 10.73 4.55
N ILE A 158 -4.32 9.98 3.49
CA ILE A 158 -5.52 10.22 2.67
C ILE A 158 -6.78 9.98 3.50
N GLN A 159 -6.81 8.92 4.31
CA GLN A 159 -7.97 8.60 5.14
C GLN A 159 -8.19 9.65 6.24
N GLU A 160 -7.14 10.03 6.96
CA GLU A 160 -7.19 11.13 7.95
C GLU A 160 -7.72 12.42 7.33
N GLY A 161 -7.24 12.78 6.13
CA GLY A 161 -7.74 13.95 5.41
C GLY A 161 -9.21 13.82 4.99
N LYS A 162 -9.66 12.62 4.59
CA LYS A 162 -11.09 12.37 4.29
C LYS A 162 -11.95 12.54 5.54
N ASP A 163 -11.50 12.00 6.67
CA ASP A 163 -12.25 12.04 7.93
C ASP A 163 -12.37 13.48 8.44
N ALA A 164 -11.28 14.25 8.43
CA ALA A 164 -11.30 15.67 8.78
C ALA A 164 -12.27 16.50 7.90
N ILE A 165 -12.29 16.26 6.58
CA ILE A 165 -13.25 16.94 5.69
C ILE A 165 -14.69 16.65 6.10
N VAL A 166 -15.00 15.41 6.50
CA VAL A 166 -16.36 15.01 6.87
C VAL A 166 -16.74 15.55 8.25
N GLU A 167 -15.82 15.55 9.20
CA GLU A 167 -16.02 16.09 10.55
C GLU A 167 -16.30 17.60 10.53
N GLU A 168 -15.65 18.34 9.64
CA GLU A 168 -15.85 19.78 9.44
C GLU A 168 -17.07 20.11 8.55
N GLY A 169 -17.98 19.14 8.32
CA GLY A 169 -19.19 19.37 7.52
C GLY A 169 -18.94 19.57 6.02
N GLY A 170 -17.76 19.18 5.52
CA GLY A 170 -17.34 19.42 4.15
C GLY A 170 -18.21 18.76 3.08
N ILE A 171 -18.97 17.70 3.40
CA ILE A 171 -19.92 17.10 2.45
C ILE A 171 -21.02 18.11 2.07
N ALA A 172 -21.59 18.83 3.04
CA ALA A 172 -22.61 19.84 2.79
C ALA A 172 -22.04 21.00 1.93
N ALA A 173 -20.85 21.50 2.29
CA ALA A 173 -20.18 22.55 1.53
C ALA A 173 -19.84 22.12 0.09
N LEU A 174 -19.53 20.84 -0.14
CA LEU A 174 -19.29 20.29 -1.47
C LEU A 174 -20.60 20.16 -2.29
N VAL A 175 -21.74 19.89 -1.64
CA VAL A 175 -23.05 19.89 -2.31
C VAL A 175 -23.41 21.32 -2.74
N GLU A 176 -23.26 22.30 -1.86
CA GLU A 176 -23.47 23.72 -2.18
C GLU A 176 -22.57 24.18 -3.34
N ALA A 177 -21.29 23.77 -3.34
CA ALA A 177 -20.36 24.06 -4.43
C ALA A 177 -20.77 23.41 -5.78
N ILE A 178 -21.55 22.33 -5.77
CA ILE A 178 -22.11 21.74 -7.00
C ILE A 178 -23.28 22.58 -7.53
N GLU A 179 -24.08 23.18 -6.65
CA GLU A 179 -25.21 24.02 -7.01
C GLU A 179 -24.74 25.36 -7.57
N ASP A 180 -23.89 26.07 -6.83
CA ASP A 180 -23.57 27.48 -7.10
C ASP A 180 -22.12 27.72 -7.58
N GLY A 181 -21.29 26.68 -7.60
CA GLY A 181 -19.89 26.82 -7.98
C GLY A 181 -19.66 27.10 -9.46
N SER A 182 -18.48 27.64 -9.78
CA SER A 182 -17.99 27.72 -11.17
C SER A 182 -17.89 26.34 -11.81
N VAL A 183 -17.83 26.25 -13.14
CA VAL A 183 -17.66 24.96 -13.86
C VAL A 183 -16.49 24.13 -13.30
N LYS A 184 -15.36 24.78 -13.00
CA LYS A 184 -14.20 24.14 -12.35
C LYS A 184 -14.47 23.76 -10.89
N GLY A 185 -15.20 24.59 -10.16
CA GLY A 185 -15.62 24.32 -8.78
C GLY A 185 -16.49 23.08 -8.68
N LYS A 186 -17.50 22.96 -9.56
CA LYS A 186 -18.37 21.77 -9.64
C LYS A 186 -17.58 20.50 -9.96
N GLU A 187 -16.66 20.56 -10.92
CA GLU A 187 -15.78 19.43 -11.24
C GLU A 187 -14.90 18.96 -10.08
N PHE A 188 -14.37 19.92 -9.32
CA PHE A 188 -13.57 19.64 -8.14
C PHE A 188 -14.43 19.07 -7.02
N ALA A 189 -15.60 19.66 -6.77
CA ALA A 189 -16.52 19.21 -5.74
C ALA A 189 -16.96 17.75 -5.95
N VAL A 190 -17.35 17.39 -7.18
CA VAL A 190 -17.71 16.00 -7.54
C VAL A 190 -16.52 15.06 -7.36
N LEU A 191 -15.31 15.47 -7.75
CA LEU A 191 -14.12 14.64 -7.59
C LEU A 191 -13.85 14.32 -6.11
N THR A 192 -13.96 15.34 -5.25
CA THR A 192 -13.77 15.19 -3.81
C THR A 192 -14.86 14.31 -3.21
N LEU A 193 -16.14 14.53 -3.54
CA LEU A 193 -17.24 13.67 -3.09
C LEU A 193 -17.09 12.22 -3.53
N LEU A 194 -16.65 11.98 -4.78
CA LEU A 194 -16.34 10.63 -5.26
C LEU A 194 -15.26 9.98 -4.39
N GLN A 195 -14.18 10.70 -4.09
CA GLN A 195 -13.09 10.19 -3.26
C GLN A 195 -13.53 9.91 -1.81
N LEU A 196 -14.47 10.70 -1.26
CA LEU A 196 -15.06 10.51 0.07
C LEU A 196 -16.02 9.32 0.12
N CYS A 197 -16.76 9.06 -0.96
CA CYS A 197 -17.87 8.09 -0.97
C CYS A 197 -17.48 6.68 -1.47
N VAL A 198 -16.46 6.53 -2.32
CA VAL A 198 -16.10 5.22 -2.92
C VAL A 198 -15.89 4.13 -1.87
N GLU A 199 -15.20 4.43 -0.76
CA GLU A 199 -14.83 3.45 0.27
C GLU A 199 -15.65 3.60 1.57
N SER A 200 -16.62 4.53 1.64
CA SER A 200 -17.36 4.83 2.88
C SER A 200 -18.87 4.87 2.67
N VAL A 201 -19.57 3.84 3.16
CA VAL A 201 -21.04 3.77 3.16
C VAL A 201 -21.64 4.88 4.04
N ARG A 202 -20.98 5.22 5.15
CA ARG A 202 -21.37 6.35 6.02
C ARG A 202 -21.41 7.66 5.23
N ASN A 203 -20.36 7.95 4.46
CA ASN A 203 -20.26 9.20 3.70
C ASN A 203 -21.29 9.26 2.57
N ARG A 204 -21.63 8.11 1.96
CA ARG A 204 -22.73 8.02 0.99
C ARG A 204 -24.07 8.41 1.62
N GLY A 205 -24.36 7.89 2.82
CA GLY A 205 -25.56 8.25 3.58
C GLY A 205 -25.60 9.74 3.92
N LEU A 206 -24.47 10.33 4.34
CA LEU A 206 -24.36 11.77 4.57
C LEU A 206 -24.64 12.57 3.29
N LEU A 207 -24.03 12.21 2.16
CA LEU A 207 -24.26 12.89 0.89
C LEU A 207 -25.74 12.87 0.46
N VAL A 208 -26.44 11.76 0.71
CA VAL A 208 -27.89 11.67 0.43
C VAL A 208 -28.69 12.55 1.38
N ASN A 209 -28.37 12.54 2.68
CA ASN A 209 -29.04 13.35 3.69
C ASN A 209 -28.86 14.86 3.46
N GLU A 210 -27.69 15.28 2.95
CA GLU A 210 -27.41 16.67 2.54
C GLU A 210 -28.07 17.05 1.20
N GLY A 211 -28.91 16.18 0.62
CA GLY A 211 -29.65 16.50 -0.61
C GLY A 211 -28.84 16.42 -1.91
N GLY A 212 -27.63 15.83 -1.88
CA GLY A 212 -26.72 15.86 -3.02
C GLY A 212 -27.20 15.14 -4.30
N ILE A 213 -28.24 14.31 -4.24
CA ILE A 213 -28.74 13.57 -5.42
C ILE A 213 -29.25 14.52 -6.50
N SER A 214 -30.07 15.51 -6.16
CA SER A 214 -30.71 16.39 -7.14
C SER A 214 -29.67 17.24 -7.91
N PRO A 215 -28.70 17.90 -7.26
CA PRO A 215 -27.64 18.64 -7.96
C PRO A 215 -26.74 17.75 -8.80
N LEU A 216 -26.44 16.53 -8.33
CA LEU A 216 -25.66 15.56 -9.10
C LEU A 216 -26.42 15.12 -10.37
N VAL A 217 -27.71 14.81 -10.28
CA VAL A 217 -28.50 14.46 -11.47
C VAL A 217 -28.53 15.61 -12.46
N ALA A 218 -28.73 16.85 -12.02
CA ALA A 218 -28.68 18.03 -12.89
C ALA A 218 -27.30 18.19 -13.56
N LEU A 219 -26.21 17.98 -12.82
CA LEU A 219 -24.85 18.09 -13.32
C LEU A 219 -24.49 16.97 -14.31
N SER A 220 -25.09 15.79 -14.20
CA SER A 220 -24.91 14.72 -15.21
C SER A 220 -25.45 15.11 -16.59
N GLN A 221 -26.44 16.00 -16.64
CA GLN A 221 -27.05 16.47 -17.88
C GLN A 221 -26.35 17.73 -18.42
N THR A 222 -26.00 18.65 -17.53
CA THR A 222 -25.54 20.01 -17.89
C THR A 222 -24.03 20.25 -17.73
N GLY A 223 -23.33 19.36 -17.02
CA GLY A 223 -21.92 19.54 -16.67
C GLY A 223 -20.94 19.32 -17.83
N SER A 224 -19.66 19.60 -17.57
CA SER A 224 -18.59 19.26 -18.51
C SER A 224 -18.49 17.75 -18.70
N VAL A 225 -17.92 17.30 -19.82
CA VAL A 225 -17.69 15.86 -20.09
C VAL A 225 -16.97 15.17 -18.92
N ARG A 226 -16.01 15.87 -18.29
CA ARG A 226 -15.25 15.36 -17.15
C ARG A 226 -16.08 15.30 -15.87
N ALA A 227 -16.97 16.27 -15.63
CA ALA A 227 -17.90 16.24 -14.51
C ALA A 227 -18.90 15.08 -14.67
N LYS A 228 -19.52 14.96 -15.86
CA LYS A 228 -20.56 13.95 -16.15
C LYS A 228 -20.11 12.53 -15.81
N HIS A 229 -18.95 12.11 -16.31
CA HIS A 229 -18.44 10.75 -16.05
C HIS A 229 -18.22 10.47 -14.55
N LYS A 230 -17.69 11.44 -13.80
CA LYS A 230 -17.48 11.29 -12.35
C LYS A 230 -18.80 11.29 -11.59
N VAL A 231 -19.74 12.14 -12.00
CA VAL A 231 -21.09 12.19 -11.43
C VAL A 231 -21.80 10.85 -11.63
N GLU A 232 -21.77 10.28 -12.82
CA GLU A 232 -22.37 8.97 -13.11
C GLU A 232 -21.76 7.87 -12.25
N THR A 233 -20.44 7.89 -12.09
CA THR A 233 -19.73 6.97 -11.21
C THR A 233 -20.19 7.14 -9.75
N LEU A 234 -20.27 8.38 -9.26
CA LEU A 234 -20.71 8.69 -7.90
C LEU A 234 -22.16 8.27 -7.66
N LEU A 235 -23.08 8.60 -8.58
CA LEU A 235 -24.48 8.17 -8.53
C LEU A 235 -24.61 6.65 -8.53
N GLY A 236 -23.71 5.93 -9.21
CA GLY A 236 -23.64 4.46 -9.16
C GLY A 236 -23.35 3.90 -7.77
N TYR A 237 -22.64 4.63 -6.91
CA TYR A 237 -22.40 4.24 -5.52
C TYR A 237 -23.56 4.60 -4.57
N LEU A 238 -24.46 5.49 -4.98
CA LEU A 238 -25.60 5.97 -4.17
C LEU A 238 -26.92 5.23 -4.46
N ARG A 239 -26.92 4.30 -5.42
CA ARG A 239 -28.02 3.36 -5.69
C ARG A 239 -27.91 2.15 -4.80
#